data_AF-A0A0K8UQ91-F1
#
_entry.id   AF-A0A0K8UQ91-F1
#
_cell.length_a   1.000
_cell.length_b   1.000
_cell.length_c   1.000
_cell.angle_alpha   90.00
_cell.angle_beta   90.00
_cell.angle_gamma   90.00
#
_symmetry.space_group_name_H-M   'P 1'
#
loop_
_entity.id
_entity.type
_entity.pdbx_description
1 polymer ?
#
loop_
_entity_poly.entity_id
_entity_poly.type
_entity_poly.pdbx_seq_one_letter_code
_entity_poly.pdbx_strand_id
1 'polypeptide(L)'
;HHVIGGIVSPTHDSYQKKGLVAGTHRFAMLKLALQSTTWIKPSDWEIQQSEWSRTISVLQYHQNYMNNYINSPLESDMNGTLPSWMPTGLCERQDGVQLKLLCGADLPESFAVPGLWADKDIEDIVGNHGLVVISRYGSNPEKFIWSQIR
;
A
#
# COMPACT_ATOMS: atom_id res chain seq x y z
N HIS A 1 -16.74 -7.29 -2.22
CA HIS A 1 -15.68 -6.29 -2.46
C HIS A 1 -15.53 -6.09 -3.96
N HIS A 2 -15.55 -4.85 -4.43
CA HIS A 2 -15.31 -4.50 -5.83
C HIS A 2 -13.94 -3.80 -5.92
N VAL A 3 -13.00 -4.37 -6.66
CA VAL A 3 -11.64 -3.83 -6.80
C VAL A 3 -11.64 -2.77 -7.89
N ILE A 4 -11.27 -1.55 -7.53
CA ILE A 4 -11.28 -0.38 -8.45
C ILE A 4 -9.88 0.04 -8.92
N GLY A 5 -8.84 -0.53 -8.32
CA GLY A 5 -7.45 -0.22 -8.65
C GLY A 5 -6.47 -1.00 -7.79
N GLY A 6 -5.19 -0.94 -8.17
CA GLY A 6 -4.06 -1.49 -7.42
C GLY A 6 -2.89 -0.51 -7.43
N ILE A 7 -2.16 -0.44 -6.33
CA ILE A 7 -1.00 0.44 -6.18
C ILE A 7 0.22 -0.43 -5.84
N VAL A 8 1.33 -0.23 -6.55
CA VAL A 8 2.62 -0.82 -6.17
C VAL A 8 3.54 0.30 -5.70
N SER A 9 3.86 0.30 -4.40
CA SER A 9 4.80 1.22 -3.77
C SER A 9 6.15 0.52 -3.56
N PRO A 10 7.23 0.89 -4.28
CA PRO A 10 8.56 0.38 -3.99
C PRO A 10 9.07 0.99 -2.68
N THR A 11 9.74 0.20 -1.85
CA THR A 11 10.24 0.73 -0.57
C THR A 11 11.33 1.76 -0.72
N HIS A 12 11.54 2.65 0.25
CA HIS A 12 12.63 3.64 0.25
C HIS A 12 14.03 2.98 0.30
N ASP A 13 15.05 3.65 -0.23
CA ASP A 13 16.43 3.12 -0.28
C ASP A 13 17.09 2.96 1.08
N SER A 14 16.68 3.78 2.05
CA SER A 14 17.14 3.67 3.44
C SER A 14 16.49 2.52 4.22
N TYR A 15 15.71 1.63 3.59
CA TYR A 15 15.27 0.38 4.21
C TYR A 15 16.44 -0.54 4.58
N GLN A 16 17.65 -0.27 4.06
CA GLN A 16 18.91 -0.93 4.42
C GLN A 16 18.93 -2.46 4.22
N LYS A 17 18.00 -3.00 3.41
CA LYS A 17 18.04 -4.42 3.01
C LYS A 17 19.29 -4.70 2.19
N LYS A 18 20.05 -5.72 2.57
CA LYS A 18 21.26 -6.15 1.86
C LYS A 18 20.93 -6.45 0.38
N GLY A 19 21.66 -5.82 -0.53
CA GLY A 19 21.46 -5.98 -1.98
C GLY A 19 20.29 -5.19 -2.56
N LEU A 20 19.68 -4.27 -1.81
CA LEU A 20 18.63 -3.40 -2.32
C LEU A 20 19.21 -2.44 -3.37
N VAL A 21 18.73 -2.57 -4.61
CA VAL A 21 19.07 -1.65 -5.71
C VAL A 21 18.32 -0.33 -5.52
N ALA A 22 18.88 0.77 -6.04
CA ALA A 22 18.30 2.11 -5.98
C ALA A 22 16.81 2.15 -6.37
N GLY A 23 16.05 2.98 -5.65
CA GLY A 23 14.59 3.10 -5.77
C GLY A 23 14.17 3.60 -7.13
N THR A 24 14.97 4.46 -7.74
CA THR A 24 14.79 4.94 -9.12
C THR A 24 14.81 3.79 -10.13
N HIS A 25 15.76 2.85 -10.01
CA HIS A 25 15.80 1.66 -10.87
C HIS A 25 14.62 0.73 -10.60
N ARG A 26 14.27 0.48 -9.34
CA ARG A 26 13.12 -0.35 -8.98
C ARG A 26 11.81 0.23 -9.51
N PHE A 27 11.64 1.54 -9.40
CA PHE A 27 10.47 2.24 -9.95
C PHE A 27 10.43 2.21 -11.47
N ALA A 28 11.57 2.37 -12.16
CA ALA A 28 11.65 2.20 -13.61
C ALA A 28 11.25 0.79 -14.05
N MET A 29 11.73 -0.25 -13.36
CA MET A 29 11.32 -1.63 -13.60
C MET A 29 9.81 -1.83 -13.36
N LEU A 30 9.25 -1.22 -12.31
CA LEU A 30 7.80 -1.26 -12.05
C LEU A 30 7.00 -0.62 -13.18
N LYS A 31 7.41 0.55 -13.69
CA LYS A 31 6.73 1.20 -14.82
C LYS A 31 6.70 0.28 -16.05
N LEU A 32 7.82 -0.38 -16.36
CA LEU A 32 7.90 -1.31 -17.48
C LEU A 32 7.04 -2.57 -17.26
N ALA A 33 7.07 -3.14 -16.06
CA ALA A 33 6.29 -4.33 -15.71
C ALA A 33 4.77 -4.04 -15.73
N LEU A 34 4.36 -2.81 -15.40
CA LEU A 34 2.98 -2.40 -15.32
C LEU A 34 2.46 -1.69 -16.60
N GLN A 35 3.26 -1.61 -17.67
CA GLN A 35 2.87 -0.87 -18.87
C GLN A 35 1.61 -1.43 -19.56
N SER A 36 1.34 -2.73 -19.41
CA SER A 36 0.21 -3.41 -20.05
C SER A 36 -1.04 -3.47 -19.19
N THR A 37 -1.00 -3.00 -17.93
CA THR A 37 -2.15 -3.04 -17.02
C THR A 37 -2.85 -1.69 -16.96
N THR A 38 -4.17 -1.73 -17.01
CA THR A 38 -5.03 -0.54 -16.94
C THR A 38 -5.35 -0.14 -15.51
N TRP A 39 -5.31 -1.08 -14.56
CA TRP A 39 -5.87 -0.91 -13.21
C TRP A 39 -4.82 -0.93 -12.08
N ILE A 40 -3.60 -1.41 -12.34
CA ILE A 40 -2.50 -1.38 -11.36
C ILE A 40 -1.53 -0.28 -11.76
N LYS A 41 -1.20 0.61 -10.84
CA LYS A 41 -0.32 1.75 -11.09
C LYS A 41 0.82 1.81 -10.05
N PRO A 42 2.04 2.21 -10.46
CA PRO A 42 3.14 2.39 -9.52
C PRO A 42 3.03 3.75 -8.82
N SER A 43 3.32 3.79 -7.52
CA SER A 43 3.45 5.03 -6.74
C SER A 43 4.91 5.23 -6.36
N ASP A 44 5.50 6.39 -6.63
CA ASP A 44 6.84 6.76 -6.17
C ASP A 44 6.85 7.52 -4.85
N TRP A 45 5.70 7.70 -4.21
CA TRP A 45 5.62 8.51 -3.00
C TRP A 45 6.60 8.06 -1.92
N GLU A 46 6.70 6.75 -1.64
CA GLU A 46 7.59 6.23 -0.59
C GLU A 46 9.07 6.45 -0.90
N ILE A 47 9.48 6.34 -2.18
CA ILE A 47 10.89 6.55 -2.58
C ILE A 47 11.27 8.04 -2.68
N GLN A 48 10.28 8.93 -2.69
CA GLN A 48 10.50 10.38 -2.67
C GLN A 48 10.59 10.95 -1.24
N GLN A 49 10.32 10.14 -0.21
CA GLN A 49 10.48 10.58 1.18
C GLN A 49 11.96 10.78 1.53
N SER A 50 12.25 11.55 2.58
CA SER A 50 13.63 11.75 3.05
C SER A 50 14.24 10.49 3.71
N GLU A 51 13.39 9.60 4.20
CA GLU A 51 13.77 8.39 4.91
C GLU A 51 12.74 7.27 4.74
N TRP A 52 13.06 6.09 5.26
CA TRP A 52 12.19 4.93 5.18
C TRP A 52 10.89 5.18 5.93
N SER A 53 9.78 4.87 5.26
CA SER A 53 8.44 5.03 5.82
C SER A 53 7.91 3.70 6.31
N ARG A 54 7.23 3.72 7.46
CA ARG A 54 6.48 2.56 7.94
C ARG A 54 5.34 2.26 6.98
N THR A 55 4.97 0.98 6.84
CA THR A 55 3.87 0.56 5.94
C THR A 55 2.56 1.28 6.25
N ILE A 56 2.25 1.51 7.54
CA ILE A 56 1.04 2.26 7.91
C ILE A 56 1.05 3.69 7.37
N SER A 57 2.20 4.38 7.36
CA SER A 57 2.31 5.74 6.82
C SER A 57 2.05 5.77 5.31
N VAL A 58 2.54 4.74 4.59
CA VAL A 58 2.27 4.58 3.15
C VAL A 58 0.77 4.36 2.90
N LEU A 59 0.11 3.51 3.70
CA LEU A 59 -1.33 3.26 3.58
C LEU A 59 -2.16 4.51 3.89
N GLN A 60 -1.82 5.21 4.97
CA GLN A 60 -2.50 6.43 5.39
C GLN A 60 -2.37 7.53 4.34
N TYR A 61 -1.19 7.73 3.76
CA TYR A 61 -0.99 8.71 2.68
C TYR A 61 -1.97 8.46 1.52
N HIS A 62 -1.98 7.24 0.97
CA HIS A 62 -2.81 6.92 -0.20
C HIS A 62 -4.31 6.97 0.14
N GLN A 63 -4.73 6.45 1.30
CA GLN A 63 -6.12 6.49 1.74
C GLN A 63 -6.60 7.93 1.96
N ASN A 64 -5.83 8.75 2.67
CA ASN A 64 -6.19 10.14 2.95
C ASN A 64 -6.25 10.96 1.67
N TYR A 65 -5.31 10.74 0.75
CA TYR A 65 -5.32 11.40 -0.55
C TYR A 65 -6.59 11.06 -1.34
N MET A 66 -6.97 9.77 -1.42
CA MET A 66 -8.22 9.36 -2.09
C MET A 66 -9.46 9.94 -1.39
N ASN A 67 -9.51 9.93 -0.05
CA ASN A 67 -10.64 10.49 0.70
C ASN A 67 -10.77 12.01 0.46
N ASN A 68 -9.66 12.74 0.49
CA ASN A 68 -9.65 14.17 0.22
C ASN A 68 -10.10 14.47 -1.22
N TYR A 69 -9.65 13.67 -2.19
CA TYR A 69 -10.06 13.80 -3.59
C TYR A 69 -11.56 13.56 -3.79
N ILE A 70 -12.13 12.55 -3.13
CA ILE A 70 -13.57 12.25 -3.18
C ILE A 70 -14.40 13.38 -2.54
N ASN A 71 -13.96 13.89 -1.39
CA ASN A 71 -14.72 14.88 -0.61
C ASN A 71 -14.54 16.32 -1.12
N SER A 72 -13.38 16.64 -1.71
CA SER A 72 -13.04 17.98 -2.23
C SER A 72 -12.26 17.90 -3.56
N PRO A 73 -12.93 17.55 -4.68
CA PRO A 73 -12.26 17.43 -5.99
C PRO A 73 -11.70 18.75 -6.51
N LEU A 74 -12.37 19.87 -6.20
CA LEU A 74 -12.03 21.20 -6.75
C LEU A 74 -10.74 21.78 -6.15
N GLU A 75 -10.39 21.41 -4.92
CA GLU A 75 -9.17 21.90 -4.24
C GLU A 75 -7.93 21.09 -4.63
N SER A 76 -8.11 19.83 -5.01
CA SER A 76 -7.03 18.92 -5.39
C SER A 76 -6.54 19.16 -6.83
N ASP A 77 -7.38 19.72 -7.70
CA ASP A 77 -7.02 20.13 -9.07
C ASP A 77 -6.28 21.48 -9.14
N MET A 78 -6.31 22.33 -8.09
CA MET A 78 -5.71 23.68 -8.14
C MET A 78 -4.18 23.68 -8.27
N ASN A 79 -3.48 22.61 -7.86
CA ASN A 79 -2.02 22.52 -7.96
C ASN A 79 -1.53 21.82 -9.24
N GLY A 80 -2.43 21.39 -10.13
CA GLY A 80 -2.08 20.85 -11.44
C GLY A 80 -1.48 19.43 -11.37
N THR A 81 -2.24 18.48 -11.90
CA THR A 81 -1.89 17.07 -12.12
C THR A 81 -2.12 16.14 -10.94
N LEU A 82 -3.15 15.30 -11.08
CA LEU A 82 -3.45 14.16 -10.21
C LEU A 82 -2.30 13.14 -10.22
N PRO A 83 -1.98 12.49 -9.09
CA PRO A 83 -0.96 11.46 -9.04
C PRO A 83 -1.27 10.31 -10.00
N SER A 84 -0.25 9.86 -10.73
CA SER A 84 -0.39 8.79 -11.73
C SER A 84 -0.85 7.44 -11.17
N TRP A 85 -0.72 7.24 -9.85
CA TRP A 85 -1.17 6.05 -9.16
C TRP A 85 -2.67 6.03 -8.85
N MET A 86 -3.36 7.18 -8.99
CA MET A 86 -4.74 7.32 -8.56
C MET A 86 -5.71 6.57 -9.49
N PRO A 87 -6.63 5.77 -8.94
CA PRO A 87 -7.71 5.15 -9.71
C PRO A 87 -8.59 6.18 -10.44
N THR A 88 -8.97 5.87 -11.67
CA THR A 88 -9.89 6.72 -12.45
C THR A 88 -11.32 6.60 -11.94
N GLY A 89 -12.11 7.69 -12.06
CA GLY A 89 -13.54 7.66 -11.71
C GLY A 89 -13.84 7.65 -10.21
N LEU A 90 -12.89 8.04 -9.36
CA LEU A 90 -13.10 8.10 -7.90
C LEU A 90 -14.18 9.10 -7.50
N CYS A 91 -14.23 10.29 -8.11
CA CYS A 91 -15.24 11.32 -7.80
C CYS A 91 -16.66 10.95 -8.22
N GLU A 92 -16.82 9.98 -9.13
CA GLU A 92 -18.14 9.53 -9.61
C GLU A 92 -18.77 8.51 -8.66
N ARG A 93 -18.01 8.04 -7.65
CA ARG A 93 -18.47 7.03 -6.70
C ARG A 93 -19.34 7.66 -5.61
N GLN A 94 -20.42 6.97 -5.27
CA GLN A 94 -21.28 7.31 -4.13
C GLN A 94 -20.89 6.53 -2.87
N ASP A 95 -20.10 5.47 -3.01
CA ASP A 95 -19.61 4.63 -1.92
C ASP A 95 -18.17 4.98 -1.54
N GLY A 96 -17.86 4.87 -0.24
CA GLY A 96 -16.52 5.09 0.28
C GLY A 96 -15.51 4.08 -0.28
N VAL A 97 -14.26 4.51 -0.40
CA VAL A 97 -13.15 3.67 -0.87
C VAL A 97 -12.31 3.22 0.32
N GLN A 98 -11.96 1.94 0.35
CA GLN A 98 -11.09 1.36 1.36
C GLN A 98 -9.83 0.78 0.72
N LEU A 99 -8.66 1.28 1.15
CA LEU A 99 -7.36 0.76 0.80
C LEU A 99 -7.02 -0.42 1.71
N LYS A 100 -6.63 -1.55 1.12
CA LYS A 100 -6.20 -2.76 1.82
C LYS A 100 -4.74 -3.07 1.47
N LEU A 101 -4.00 -3.60 2.43
CA LEU A 101 -2.62 -4.03 2.21
C LEU A 101 -2.61 -5.43 1.57
N LEU A 102 -2.13 -5.50 0.33
CA LEU A 102 -1.90 -6.76 -0.37
C LEU A 102 -0.52 -7.31 -0.03
N CYS A 103 -0.44 -8.56 0.44
CA CYS A 103 0.82 -9.17 0.85
C CYS A 103 0.84 -10.69 0.67
N GLY A 104 2.04 -11.28 0.77
CA GLY A 104 2.20 -12.71 0.93
C GLY A 104 1.93 -13.16 2.36
N ALA A 105 1.83 -14.47 2.58
CA ALA A 105 1.63 -15.05 3.92
C ALA A 105 2.81 -14.80 4.90
N ASP A 106 3.97 -14.45 4.36
CA ASP A 106 5.16 -14.06 5.11
C ASP A 106 5.00 -12.74 5.88
N LEU A 107 4.20 -11.80 5.37
CA LEU A 107 4.01 -10.51 6.04
C LEU A 107 3.21 -10.64 7.35
N PRO A 108 2.04 -11.32 7.39
CA PRO A 108 1.36 -11.61 8.66
C PRO A 108 2.25 -12.36 9.65
N GLU A 109 3.01 -13.36 9.20
CA GLU A 109 3.95 -14.09 10.07
C GLU A 109 5.01 -13.16 10.68
N SER A 110 5.42 -12.11 9.96
CA SER A 110 6.37 -11.12 10.46
C SER A 110 5.82 -10.25 11.60
N PHE A 111 4.49 -10.11 11.75
CA PHE A 111 3.90 -9.42 12.90
C PHE A 111 4.20 -10.10 14.23
N ALA A 112 4.51 -11.41 14.22
CA ALA A 112 4.91 -12.15 15.41
C ALA A 112 6.35 -11.87 15.87
N VAL A 113 7.17 -11.19 15.04
CA VAL A 113 8.59 -11.00 15.32
C VAL A 113 8.76 -9.82 16.29
N PRO A 114 9.27 -10.05 17.52
CA PRO A 114 9.39 -8.98 18.51
C PRO A 114 10.26 -7.82 18.02
N GLY A 115 9.75 -6.60 18.16
CA GLY A 115 10.46 -5.37 17.79
C GLY A 115 10.52 -5.07 16.29
N LEU A 116 9.93 -5.91 15.43
CA LEU A 116 9.88 -5.65 13.99
C LEU A 116 8.76 -4.68 13.61
N TRP A 117 7.64 -4.75 14.31
CA TRP A 117 6.47 -3.91 14.12
C TRP A 117 6.10 -3.25 15.44
N ALA A 118 5.63 -2.01 15.39
CA ALA A 118 4.99 -1.40 16.55
C ALA A 118 3.56 -1.97 16.68
N ASP A 119 3.13 -2.35 17.88
CA ASP A 119 1.80 -2.92 18.11
C ASP A 119 0.69 -2.03 17.56
N LYS A 120 0.84 -0.71 17.75
CA LYS A 120 -0.08 0.29 17.22
C LYS A 120 -0.17 0.28 15.69
N ASP A 121 0.94 0.04 14.99
CA ASP A 121 0.95 -0.05 13.54
C ASP A 121 0.21 -1.31 13.08
N ILE A 122 0.36 -2.44 13.77
CA ILE A 122 -0.37 -3.67 13.47
C ILE A 122 -1.87 -3.44 13.65
N GLU A 123 -2.27 -2.86 14.79
CA GLU A 123 -3.67 -2.51 15.08
C GLU A 123 -4.27 -1.62 14.01
N ASP A 124 -3.55 -0.58 13.58
CA ASP A 124 -4.05 0.36 12.56
C ASP A 124 -4.11 -0.28 11.17
N ILE A 125 -3.12 -1.10 10.80
CA ILE A 125 -3.12 -1.83 9.54
C ILE A 125 -4.30 -2.80 9.49
N VAL A 126 -4.50 -3.61 10.52
CA VAL A 126 -5.54 -4.65 10.54
C VAL A 126 -6.93 -4.06 10.78
N GLY A 127 -7.04 -3.10 11.70
CA GLY A 127 -8.30 -2.50 12.13
C GLY A 127 -8.88 -1.47 11.16
N ASN A 128 -8.04 -0.59 10.58
CA ASN A 128 -8.53 0.53 9.76
C ASN A 128 -8.44 0.25 8.25
N HIS A 129 -7.43 -0.50 7.79
CA HIS A 129 -7.24 -0.82 6.37
C HIS A 129 -7.70 -2.25 6.03
N GLY A 130 -7.13 -3.23 6.73
CA GLY A 130 -7.28 -4.65 6.48
C GLY A 130 -6.21 -5.23 5.54
N LEU A 131 -6.10 -6.55 5.56
CA LEU A 131 -5.13 -7.33 4.79
C LEU A 131 -5.82 -8.12 3.69
N VAL A 132 -5.16 -8.26 2.54
CA VAL A 132 -5.45 -9.27 1.54
C VAL A 132 -4.20 -10.12 1.40
N VAL A 133 -4.28 -11.39 1.83
CA VAL A 133 -3.12 -12.29 1.90
C VAL A 133 -3.20 -13.30 0.76
N ILE A 134 -2.17 -13.34 -0.09
CA ILE A 134 -2.02 -14.36 -1.12
C ILE A 134 -1.02 -15.41 -0.59
N SER A 135 -1.53 -16.61 -0.27
CA SER A 135 -0.71 -17.74 0.16
C SER A 135 -0.22 -18.57 -1.02
N ARG A 136 0.90 -19.26 -0.82
CA ARG A 136 1.37 -20.34 -1.70
C ARG A 136 0.96 -21.67 -1.07
N TYR A 137 0.92 -22.74 -1.85
CA TYR A 137 0.68 -24.08 -1.33
C TYR A 137 1.69 -24.40 -0.20
N GLY A 138 1.18 -24.67 1.01
CA GLY A 138 1.99 -24.98 2.21
C GLY A 138 2.07 -23.87 3.26
N SER A 139 1.68 -22.63 2.98
CA SER A 139 1.52 -21.60 4.03
C SER A 139 0.10 -21.58 4.60
N ASN A 140 -0.02 -21.43 5.93
CA ASN A 140 -1.30 -21.45 6.65
C ASN A 140 -1.52 -20.11 7.37
N PRO A 141 -1.91 -19.05 6.64
CA PRO A 141 -2.13 -17.72 7.23
C PRO A 141 -3.29 -17.70 8.23
N GLU A 142 -4.26 -18.61 8.09
CA GLU A 142 -5.37 -18.73 9.04
C GLU A 142 -4.86 -19.05 10.45
N LYS A 143 -3.89 -19.96 10.58
CA LYS A 143 -3.30 -20.33 11.88
C LYS A 143 -2.71 -19.12 12.61
N PHE A 144 -2.13 -18.17 11.88
CA PHE A 144 -1.63 -16.93 12.47
C PHE A 144 -2.77 -16.02 12.94
N ILE A 145 -3.79 -15.81 12.10
CA ILE A 145 -4.97 -14.98 12.44
C ILE A 145 -5.66 -15.53 13.70
N TRP A 146 -5.83 -16.85 13.82
CA TRP A 146 -6.43 -17.48 14.99
C TRP A 146 -5.59 -17.34 16.27
N SER A 147 -4.27 -17.17 16.17
CA SER A 147 -3.38 -17.04 17.32
C SER A 147 -3.36 -15.64 17.95
N GLN A 148 -3.83 -14.63 17.22
CA GLN A 148 -3.82 -13.22 17.63
C GLN A 148 -5.19 -12.71 18.13
N ILE A 149 -6.26 -13.52 18.05
CA ILE A 149 -7.63 -13.19 18.51
C ILE A 149 -7.90 -13.77 19.93
N ARG A 150 -6.87 -13.89 20.78
CA ARG A 150 -7.03 -14.32 22.18
C ARG A 150 -6.49 -13.30 23.15
#